data_AF-A0A924KNU8-F1
#
_entry.id   AF-A0A924KNU8-F1
#
_cell.length_a   1.000
_cell.length_b   1.000
_cell.length_c   1.000
_cell.angle_alpha   90.00
_cell.angle_beta   90.00
_cell.angle_gamma   90.00
#
_symmetry.space_group_name_H-M   'P 1'
#
loop_
_entity.id
_entity.type
_entity.pdbx_description
1 polymer ?
#
loop_
_entity_poly.entity_id
_entity_poly.type
_entity_poly.pdbx_seq_one_letter_code
_entity_poly.pdbx_strand_id
1 'polypeptide(L)'
;MTNSSKSFLDWPHQAPSAAVHTLADAHFVMGLELGPPTWWQLWQRDRLGQLLQWLQAQAWWQTWQSARTESSASELSGHTILSELPVMRREDFRTLVASHAAAVPPEHGVLHTHQSSGSAGVPVSFSRSELANRINISHYWADHQRQRRDLHASMAVITGTPGEHSGSHLEITGD
;
A
#
# COMPACT_ATOMS: atom_id res chain seq x y z
N MET A 1 41.46 -1.57 25.39
CA MET A 1 40.43 -2.09 24.46
C MET A 1 39.38 -2.79 25.29
N THR A 2 38.29 -2.11 25.63
CA THR A 2 37.19 -2.67 26.41
C THR A 2 36.15 -3.24 25.47
N ASN A 3 35.97 -4.56 25.51
CA ASN A 3 34.86 -5.25 24.84
C ASN A 3 33.55 -4.80 25.52
N SER A 4 32.82 -3.90 24.86
CA SER A 4 31.43 -3.62 25.22
C SER A 4 30.60 -4.84 24.81
N SER A 5 30.27 -5.69 25.78
CA SER A 5 29.24 -6.70 25.61
C SER A 5 27.92 -5.99 25.36
N LYS A 6 27.40 -6.01 24.13
CA LYS A 6 26.03 -5.58 23.86
C LYS A 6 25.11 -6.51 24.66
N SER A 7 24.52 -5.97 25.72
CA SER A 7 23.63 -6.71 26.60
C SER A 7 22.29 -6.90 25.89
N PHE A 8 21.67 -8.07 26.01
CA PHE A 8 20.28 -8.28 25.56
C PHE A 8 19.30 -7.31 26.25
N LEU A 9 19.71 -6.71 27.37
CA LEU A 9 18.95 -5.70 28.13
C LEU A 9 19.00 -4.28 27.53
N ASP A 10 19.78 -4.03 26.47
CA ASP A 10 19.82 -2.74 25.77
C ASP A 10 18.72 -2.61 24.68
N TRP A 11 17.83 -3.60 24.60
CA TRP A 11 16.61 -3.59 23.81
C TRP A 11 15.50 -2.80 24.53
N PRO A 12 14.74 -1.91 23.85
CA PRO A 12 14.73 -1.61 22.41
C PRO A 12 15.63 -0.42 22.00
N HIS A 13 16.41 0.16 22.91
CA HIS A 13 17.15 1.41 22.66
C HIS A 13 18.23 1.32 21.56
N GLN A 14 18.75 0.13 21.26
CA GLN A 14 19.69 -0.10 20.15
C GLN A 14 19.04 -0.58 18.84
N ALA A 15 17.73 -0.83 18.83
CA ALA A 15 17.05 -1.21 17.60
C ALA A 15 17.04 -0.02 16.64
N PRO A 16 17.41 -0.19 15.36
CA PRO A 16 17.26 0.86 14.37
C PRO A 16 15.81 1.36 14.43
N SER A 17 15.60 2.67 14.45
CA SER A 17 14.26 3.27 14.52
C SER A 17 13.31 2.67 13.48
N ALA A 18 13.83 2.36 12.29
CA ALA A 18 13.11 1.67 11.22
C ALA A 18 12.60 0.27 11.62
N ALA A 19 13.38 -0.53 12.35
CA ALA A 19 12.98 -1.86 12.81
C ALA A 19 11.88 -1.78 13.86
N VAL A 20 11.99 -0.84 14.81
CA VAL A 20 10.94 -0.59 15.83
C VAL A 20 9.64 -0.14 15.18
N HIS A 21 9.71 0.79 14.21
CA HIS A 21 8.53 1.24 13.47
C HIS A 21 7.89 0.08 12.69
N THR A 22 8.70 -0.78 12.05
CA THR A 22 8.17 -1.94 11.31
C THR A 22 7.46 -2.94 12.23
N LEU A 23 8.02 -3.19 13.42
CA LEU A 23 7.41 -4.09 14.41
C LEU A 23 6.11 -3.51 14.99
N ALA A 24 6.12 -2.23 15.32
CA ALA A 24 4.92 -1.51 15.77
C ALA A 24 3.82 -1.53 14.70
N ASP A 25 4.18 -1.26 13.45
CA ASP A 25 3.24 -1.30 12.31
C ASP A 25 2.72 -2.73 12.07
N ALA A 26 3.55 -3.77 12.18
CA ALA A 26 3.12 -5.16 12.03
C ALA A 26 2.12 -5.55 13.13
N HIS A 27 2.38 -5.16 14.38
CA HIS A 27 1.44 -5.37 15.48
C HIS A 27 0.15 -4.57 15.30
N PHE A 28 0.24 -3.36 14.78
CA PHE A 28 -0.93 -2.55 14.44
C PHE A 28 -1.78 -3.23 13.35
N VAL A 29 -1.16 -3.74 12.28
CA VAL A 29 -1.83 -4.51 11.23
C VAL A 29 -2.54 -5.74 11.82
N MET A 30 -1.85 -6.55 12.63
CA MET A 30 -2.47 -7.70 13.27
C MET A 30 -3.60 -7.31 14.23
N GLY A 31 -3.44 -6.22 14.99
CA GLY A 31 -4.47 -5.71 15.90
C GLY A 31 -5.73 -5.26 15.16
N LEU A 32 -5.58 -4.67 13.98
CA LEU A 32 -6.71 -4.34 13.09
C LEU A 32 -7.35 -5.59 12.46
N GLU A 33 -6.55 -6.56 12.02
CA GLU A 33 -7.04 -7.80 11.39
C GLU A 33 -7.77 -8.73 12.37
N LEU A 34 -7.25 -8.86 13.60
CA LEU A 34 -7.78 -9.76 14.64
C LEU A 34 -8.78 -9.06 15.57
N GLY A 35 -8.89 -7.73 15.48
CA GLY A 35 -9.79 -6.94 16.28
C GLY A 35 -11.26 -7.09 15.84
N PRO A 36 -12.19 -6.47 16.58
CA PRO A 36 -13.58 -6.36 16.14
C PRO A 36 -13.69 -5.69 14.76
N PRO A 37 -14.58 -6.15 13.86
CA PRO A 37 -14.76 -5.55 12.53
C PRO A 37 -15.05 -4.04 12.57
N THR A 38 -15.64 -3.55 13.66
CA THR A 38 -15.95 -2.13 13.86
C THR A 38 -14.69 -1.27 13.95
N TRP A 39 -13.56 -1.78 14.43
CA TRP A 39 -12.30 -1.04 14.49
C TRP A 39 -11.79 -0.73 13.10
N TRP A 40 -11.79 -1.75 12.22
CA TRP A 40 -11.41 -1.59 10.82
C TRP A 40 -12.32 -0.61 10.10
N GLN A 41 -13.64 -0.72 10.28
CA GLN A 41 -14.61 0.19 9.65
C GLN A 41 -14.40 1.65 10.08
N LEU A 42 -14.23 1.91 11.37
CA LEU A 42 -13.99 3.27 11.89
C LEU A 42 -12.66 3.83 11.37
N TRP A 43 -11.59 3.04 11.45
CA TRP A 43 -10.28 3.45 10.96
C TRP A 43 -10.29 3.73 9.46
N GLN A 44 -10.90 2.85 8.65
CA GLN A 44 -11.04 3.05 7.22
C GLN A 44 -11.82 4.31 6.87
N ARG A 45 -12.96 4.54 7.54
CA ARG A 45 -13.77 5.75 7.35
C ARG A 45 -12.95 7.02 7.62
N ASP A 46 -12.24 7.06 8.74
CA ASP A 46 -11.47 8.24 9.15
C ASP A 46 -10.30 8.51 8.18
N ARG A 47 -9.60 7.45 7.72
CA ARG A 47 -8.52 7.58 6.73
C ARG A 47 -9.02 7.98 5.35
N LEU A 48 -10.15 7.45 4.94
CA LEU A 48 -10.79 7.82 3.68
C LEU A 48 -11.22 9.28 3.69
N GLY A 49 -11.79 9.77 4.79
CA GLY A 49 -12.13 11.20 4.93
C GLY A 49 -10.92 12.10 4.76
N GLN A 50 -9.79 11.77 5.39
CA GLN A 50 -8.53 12.51 5.25
C GLN A 50 -7.99 12.47 3.81
N LEU A 51 -8.05 11.30 3.17
CA LEU A 51 -7.61 11.15 1.78
C LEU A 51 -8.47 12.00 0.82
N LEU A 52 -9.80 11.98 0.99
CA LEU A 52 -10.71 12.78 0.19
C LEU A 52 -10.46 14.28 0.41
N GLN A 53 -10.29 14.72 1.65
CA GLN A 53 -9.94 16.11 1.97
C GLN A 53 -8.62 16.53 1.30
N TRP A 54 -7.60 15.68 1.35
CA TRP A 54 -6.33 15.95 0.67
C TRP A 54 -6.49 16.01 -0.86
N LEU A 55 -7.27 15.09 -1.45
CA LEU A 55 -7.56 15.06 -2.88
C LEU A 55 -8.29 16.32 -3.33
N GLN A 56 -9.20 16.87 -2.52
CA GLN A 56 -9.90 18.11 -2.85
C GLN A 56 -8.97 19.31 -3.00
N ALA A 57 -7.86 19.33 -2.27
CA ALA A 57 -6.83 20.36 -2.40
C ALA A 57 -5.99 20.20 -3.68
N GLN A 58 -6.15 19.11 -4.43
CA GLN A 58 -5.39 18.85 -5.65
C GLN A 58 -6.11 19.34 -6.90
N ALA A 59 -5.49 20.28 -7.64
CA ALA A 59 -6.04 20.83 -8.87
C ALA A 59 -6.32 19.76 -9.95
N TRP A 60 -5.46 18.74 -10.05
CA TRP A 60 -5.63 17.65 -11.01
C TRP A 60 -6.85 16.79 -10.70
N TRP A 61 -7.16 16.58 -9.42
CA TRP A 61 -8.32 15.80 -8.98
C TRP A 61 -9.62 16.52 -9.33
N GLN A 62 -9.69 17.83 -9.02
CA GLN A 62 -10.84 18.66 -9.36
C GLN A 62 -11.11 18.70 -10.87
N THR A 63 -10.05 18.79 -11.67
CA THR A 63 -10.13 18.76 -13.13
C THR A 63 -10.66 17.41 -13.63
N TRP A 64 -10.11 16.31 -13.11
CA TRP A 64 -10.50 14.96 -13.51
C TRP A 64 -11.96 14.62 -13.13
N GLN A 65 -12.37 15.03 -11.93
CA GLN A 65 -13.73 14.83 -11.41
C GLN A 65 -14.74 15.63 -12.25
N SER A 66 -14.50 16.93 -12.45
CA SER A 66 -15.40 17.81 -13.23
C SER A 66 -15.59 17.34 -14.67
N ALA A 67 -14.61 16.66 -15.26
CA ALA A 67 -14.74 16.08 -16.60
C ALA A 67 -15.64 14.83 -16.67
N ARG A 68 -16.01 14.25 -15.53
CA ARG A 68 -16.73 12.97 -15.42
C ARG A 68 -18.03 13.06 -14.63
N THR A 69 -18.26 14.16 -13.92
CA THR A 69 -19.52 14.44 -13.23
C THR A 69 -20.16 15.68 -13.83
N GLU A 70 -21.42 15.57 -14.27
CA GLU A 70 -22.22 16.74 -14.70
C GLU A 70 -22.46 17.75 -13.56
N SER A 71 -22.26 17.30 -12.32
CA SER A 71 -22.37 18.13 -11.13
C SER A 71 -21.03 18.80 -10.84
N SER A 72 -21.00 20.14 -10.95
CA SER A 72 -19.91 20.99 -10.45
C SER A 72 -19.55 20.58 -9.03
N ALA A 73 -18.26 20.26 -8.84
CA ALA A 73 -17.56 20.08 -7.57
C ALA A 73 -18.49 19.93 -6.35
N SER A 74 -19.08 18.74 -6.18
CA SER A 74 -19.74 18.43 -4.92
C SER A 74 -18.66 18.54 -3.85
N GLU A 75 -18.78 19.52 -2.96
CA GLU A 75 -17.93 19.61 -1.78
C GLU A 75 -18.07 18.28 -1.05
N LEU A 76 -17.03 17.46 -1.14
CA LEU A 76 -16.87 16.19 -0.43
C LEU A 76 -16.81 16.48 1.08
N SER A 77 -17.94 16.86 1.65
CA SER A 77 -18.14 16.87 3.10
C SER A 77 -18.08 15.43 3.60
N GLY A 78 -17.85 15.24 4.90
CA GLY A 78 -17.62 13.94 5.55
C GLY A 78 -18.74 12.90 5.44
N HIS A 79 -19.77 13.17 4.62
CA HIS A 79 -20.88 12.30 4.27
C HIS A 79 -20.95 11.98 2.77
N THR A 80 -19.87 12.24 2.02
CA THR A 80 -19.78 11.86 0.61
C THR A 80 -20.14 10.39 0.47
N ILE A 81 -21.17 10.12 -0.32
CA ILE A 81 -21.50 8.75 -0.66
C ILE A 81 -20.44 8.29 -1.67
N LEU A 82 -19.53 7.41 -1.24
CA LEU A 82 -18.44 6.92 -2.09
C LEU A 82 -18.90 6.39 -3.44
N SER A 83 -20.14 5.88 -3.52
CA SER A 83 -20.74 5.40 -4.77
C SER A 83 -21.02 6.50 -5.79
N GLU A 84 -21.02 7.77 -5.39
CA GLU A 84 -21.18 8.92 -6.28
C GLU A 84 -19.85 9.37 -6.89
N LEU A 85 -18.71 8.89 -6.36
CA LEU A 85 -17.41 9.19 -6.95
C LEU A 85 -17.25 8.43 -8.26
N PRO A 86 -16.84 9.10 -9.35
CA PRO A 86 -16.55 8.41 -10.60
C PRO A 86 -15.43 7.38 -10.38
N VAL A 87 -15.52 6.23 -11.05
CA VAL A 87 -14.46 5.22 -11.00
C VAL A 87 -13.36 5.60 -11.97
N MET A 88 -12.13 5.75 -11.45
CA MET A 88 -10.96 6.04 -12.27
C MET A 88 -10.54 4.82 -13.10
N ARG A 89 -10.55 4.97 -14.42
CA ARG A 89 -10.05 3.95 -15.34
C ARG A 89 -8.52 3.97 -15.39
N ARG A 90 -7.94 2.85 -15.81
CA ARG A 90 -6.48 2.69 -15.91
C ARG A 90 -5.87 3.67 -16.90
N GLU A 91 -6.56 3.95 -18.01
CA GLU A 91 -6.14 4.87 -19.07
C GLU A 91 -6.11 6.32 -18.57
N ASP A 92 -7.13 6.70 -17.80
CA ASP A 92 -7.21 8.02 -17.16
C ASP A 92 -6.04 8.21 -16.19
N PHE A 93 -5.79 7.20 -15.36
CA PHE A 93 -4.69 7.21 -14.40
C PHE A 93 -3.32 7.36 -15.09
N ARG A 94 -3.07 6.63 -16.19
CA ARG A 94 -1.83 6.77 -16.97
C ARG A 94 -1.65 8.19 -17.50
N THR A 95 -2.71 8.77 -18.04
CA THR A 95 -2.69 10.15 -18.57
C THR A 95 -2.43 11.16 -17.46
N LEU A 96 -3.07 10.99 -16.29
CA LEU A 96 -2.86 11.84 -15.12
C LEU A 96 -1.43 11.77 -14.59
N VAL A 97 -0.89 10.56 -14.41
CA VAL A 97 0.50 10.37 -13.93
C VAL A 97 1.53 10.90 -14.94
N ALA A 98 1.24 10.81 -16.24
CA ALA A 98 2.14 11.39 -17.25
C ALA A 98 2.12 12.93 -17.26
N SER A 99 1.01 13.55 -16.87
CA SER A 99 0.82 15.00 -16.90
C SER A 99 1.14 15.71 -15.58
N HIS A 100 1.19 14.97 -14.46
CA HIS A 100 1.39 15.52 -13.13
C HIS A 100 2.41 14.70 -12.36
N ALA A 101 3.26 15.36 -11.58
CA ALA A 101 4.13 14.67 -10.64
C ALA A 101 3.28 13.88 -9.64
N ALA A 102 3.71 12.65 -9.33
CA ALA A 102 3.11 11.88 -8.26
C ALA A 102 3.16 12.69 -6.96
N ALA A 103 1.99 12.91 -6.35
CA ALA A 103 1.87 13.61 -5.09
C ALA A 103 1.21 12.69 -4.06
N VAL A 104 1.67 12.78 -2.83
CA VAL A 104 1.09 12.11 -1.66
C VAL A 104 1.02 13.13 -0.52
N PRO A 105 0.17 12.89 0.49
CA PRO A 105 0.20 13.69 1.71
C PRO A 105 1.63 13.77 2.30
N PRO A 106 2.09 14.92 2.81
CA PRO A 106 3.45 15.09 3.34
C PRO A 106 3.84 14.06 4.41
N GLU A 107 2.89 13.65 5.23
CA GLU A 107 3.06 12.64 6.28
C GLU A 107 3.35 11.23 5.74
N HIS A 108 3.18 10.98 4.45
CA HIS A 108 3.54 9.71 3.82
C HIS A 108 5.05 9.58 3.56
N GLY A 109 5.81 10.66 3.72
CA GLY A 109 7.26 10.68 3.52
C GLY A 109 7.67 10.75 2.04
N VAL A 110 8.95 10.46 1.79
CA VAL A 110 9.56 10.63 0.46
C VAL A 110 8.96 9.63 -0.54
N LEU A 111 8.81 10.06 -1.79
CA LEU A 111 8.43 9.19 -2.90
C LEU A 111 9.68 8.58 -3.56
N HIS A 112 9.65 7.26 -3.73
CA HIS A 112 10.65 6.51 -4.48
C HIS A 112 10.04 5.95 -5.75
N THR A 113 10.75 6.11 -6.87
CA THR A 113 10.33 5.53 -8.16
C THR A 113 10.85 4.10 -8.27
N HIS A 114 9.96 3.19 -8.61
CA HIS A 114 10.22 1.79 -8.86
C HIS A 114 9.85 1.44 -10.30
N GLN A 115 10.44 0.36 -10.81
CA GLN A 115 10.09 -0.23 -12.09
C GLN A 115 9.71 -1.69 -11.91
N SER A 116 8.68 -2.13 -12.62
CA SER A 116 8.33 -3.54 -12.76
C SER A 116 8.48 -3.96 -14.22
N SER A 117 8.80 -5.23 -14.48
CA SER A 117 9.00 -5.77 -15.84
C SER A 117 7.75 -5.70 -16.73
N GLY A 118 6.56 -5.53 -16.13
CA GLY A 118 5.28 -5.50 -16.83
C GLY A 118 4.91 -6.88 -17.40
N SER A 119 3.61 -7.15 -17.56
CA SER A 119 3.11 -8.40 -18.12
C SER A 119 3.23 -8.51 -19.65
N ALA A 120 3.63 -7.43 -20.33
CA ALA A 120 3.77 -7.35 -21.79
C ALA A 120 5.20 -7.00 -22.25
N GLY A 121 6.21 -7.17 -21.39
CA GLY A 121 7.61 -6.84 -21.69
C GLY A 121 7.92 -5.33 -21.74
N VAL A 122 6.94 -4.47 -21.47
CA VAL A 122 7.12 -3.03 -21.33
C VAL A 122 7.25 -2.70 -19.85
N PRO A 123 8.39 -2.14 -19.39
CA PRO A 123 8.57 -1.75 -18.01
C PRO A 123 7.52 -0.71 -17.57
N VAL A 124 6.89 -0.95 -16.42
CA VAL A 124 5.95 0.00 -15.81
C VAL A 124 6.64 0.66 -14.62
N SER A 125 6.83 1.98 -14.73
CA SER A 125 7.33 2.81 -13.64
C SER A 125 6.17 3.23 -12.73
N PHE A 126 6.39 3.19 -11.42
CA PHE A 126 5.43 3.69 -10.43
C PHE A 126 6.18 4.29 -9.23
N SER A 127 5.55 5.25 -8.55
CA SER A 127 6.11 5.84 -7.34
C SER A 127 5.43 5.26 -6.10
N ARG A 128 6.22 5.07 -5.03
CA ARG A 128 5.74 4.59 -3.73
C ARG A 128 6.30 5.48 -2.62
N SER A 129 5.46 5.83 -1.65
CA SER A 129 5.91 6.59 -0.48
C SER A 129 6.63 5.71 0.54
N GLU A 130 7.46 6.31 1.40
CA GLU A 130 8.09 5.61 2.53
C GLU A 130 7.07 4.91 3.43
N LEU A 131 5.94 5.57 3.72
CA LEU A 131 4.85 4.97 4.49
C LEU A 131 4.28 3.73 3.78
N ALA A 132 3.98 3.82 2.49
CA ALA A 132 3.45 2.69 1.72
C ALA A 132 4.47 1.54 1.64
N ASN A 133 5.76 1.85 1.56
CA ASN A 133 6.81 0.83 1.60
C ASN A 133 6.87 0.15 2.98
N ARG A 134 6.80 0.92 4.06
CA ARG A 134 6.84 0.41 5.42
C ARG A 134 5.65 -0.49 5.72
N ILE A 135 4.42 -0.07 5.39
CA ILE A 135 3.21 -0.88 5.56
C ILE A 135 3.30 -2.20 4.80
N ASN A 136 3.79 -2.18 3.55
CA ASN A 136 3.98 -3.41 2.76
C ASN A 136 4.96 -4.39 3.42
N ILE A 137 6.08 -3.89 3.96
CA ILE A 137 7.04 -4.70 4.71
C ILE A 137 6.40 -5.23 6.00
N SER A 138 5.62 -4.40 6.70
CA SER A 138 4.94 -4.78 7.94
C SER A 138 3.90 -5.88 7.74
N HIS A 139 3.18 -5.90 6.60
CA HIS A 139 2.30 -7.02 6.25
C HIS A 139 3.05 -8.35 6.11
N TYR A 140 4.25 -8.32 5.54
CA TYR A 140 5.10 -9.51 5.45
C TYR A 140 5.52 -10.00 6.86
N TRP A 141 5.88 -9.10 7.76
CA TRP A 141 6.21 -9.47 9.14
C TRP A 141 4.99 -9.95 9.94
N ALA A 142 3.83 -9.31 9.78
CA ALA A 142 2.58 -9.78 10.36
C ALA A 142 2.25 -11.20 9.91
N ASP A 143 2.45 -11.52 8.61
CA ASP A 143 2.25 -12.86 8.09
C ASP A 143 3.23 -13.90 8.69
N HIS A 144 4.50 -13.55 8.86
CA HIS A 144 5.46 -14.42 9.58
C HIS A 144 5.01 -14.73 11.00
N GLN A 145 4.52 -13.72 11.72
CA GLN A 145 4.01 -13.89 13.07
C GLN A 145 2.75 -14.77 13.09
N ARG A 146 1.81 -14.57 12.14
CA ARG A 146 0.62 -15.42 11.97
C ARG A 146 1.01 -16.88 11.77
N GLN A 147 2.01 -17.13 10.92
CA GLN A 147 2.49 -18.48 10.60
C GLN A 147 3.45 -19.05 11.65
N ARG A 148 3.74 -18.29 12.72
CA ARG A 148 4.71 -18.65 13.77
C ARG A 148 6.05 -19.11 13.19
N ARG A 149 6.49 -18.47 12.10
CA ARG A 149 7.72 -18.83 11.42
C ARG A 149 8.93 -18.51 12.31
N ASP A 150 9.87 -19.44 12.35
CA ASP A 150 11.19 -19.16 12.88
C ASP A 150 11.96 -18.30 11.87
N LEU A 151 12.18 -17.04 12.24
CA LEU A 151 12.89 -16.06 11.43
C LEU A 151 14.40 -16.28 11.40
N HIS A 152 14.92 -17.16 12.26
CA HIS A 152 16.31 -17.60 12.26
C HIS A 152 16.57 -18.77 11.30
N ALA A 153 15.52 -19.45 10.85
CA ALA A 153 15.62 -20.54 9.90
C ALA A 153 15.62 -20.04 8.45
N SER A 154 16.32 -20.73 7.54
CA SER A 154 16.29 -20.37 6.12
C SER A 154 14.88 -20.56 5.57
N MET A 155 14.33 -19.53 4.94
CA MET A 155 13.02 -19.60 4.29
C MET A 155 13.08 -20.54 3.08
N ALA A 156 12.35 -21.66 3.14
CA ALA A 156 12.05 -22.44 1.95
C ALA A 156 11.04 -21.67 1.10
N VAL A 157 11.50 -21.04 0.02
CA VAL A 157 10.62 -20.44 -0.99
C VAL A 157 10.38 -21.48 -2.06
N ILE A 158 9.14 -21.95 -2.17
CA ILE A 158 8.73 -22.74 -3.34
C ILE A 158 8.40 -21.73 -4.45
N THR A 159 9.43 -21.30 -5.17
CA THR A 159 9.23 -20.61 -6.45
C THR A 159 8.95 -21.66 -7.51
N GLY A 160 7.69 -21.97 -7.73
CA GLY A 160 7.28 -22.70 -8.92
C GLY A 160 7.21 -21.73 -10.09
N THR A 161 8.23 -21.66 -10.93
CA THR A 161 7.96 -21.38 -12.35
C THR A 161 7.13 -22.58 -12.80
N PRO A 162 5.88 -22.40 -13.28
CA PRO A 162 5.17 -23.51 -13.91
C PRO A 162 6.13 -24.06 -14.97
N GLY A 163 6.50 -25.33 -14.85
CA GLY A 163 7.29 -25.98 -15.89
C GLY A 163 6.53 -25.94 -17.21
N GLU A 164 7.19 -26.27 -18.32
CA GLU A 164 6.48 -26.53 -19.56
C GLU A 164 5.43 -27.64 -19.32
N HIS A 165 4.18 -27.24 -19.17
CA HIS A 165 3.06 -28.16 -19.18
C HIS A 165 2.60 -28.33 -20.63
N SER A 166 2.62 -29.56 -21.13
CA SER A 166 1.88 -29.94 -22.33
C SER A 166 0.48 -30.33 -21.90
N GLY A 167 -0.50 -29.46 -22.12
CA GLY A 167 -1.90 -29.74 -21.80
C GLY A 167 -2.82 -28.72 -22.46
N SER A 168 -4.03 -29.16 -22.81
CA SER A 168 -5.07 -28.29 -23.38
C SER A 168 -5.42 -27.20 -22.36
N HIS A 169 -5.09 -25.95 -22.66
CA HIS A 169 -5.57 -24.81 -21.89
C HIS A 169 -7.08 -24.72 -22.03
N LEU A 170 -7.80 -24.73 -20.91
CA LEU A 170 -9.21 -24.38 -20.90
C LEU A 170 -9.30 -22.86 -21.07
N GLU A 171 -9.65 -22.41 -22.27
CA GLU A 171 -10.08 -21.04 -22.50
C GLU A 171 -11.41 -20.84 -21.76
N ILE A 172 -11.39 -20.04 -20.70
CA ILE A 172 -12.62 -19.58 -20.06
C ILE A 172 -13.10 -18.39 -20.91
N THR A 173 -14.04 -18.64 -21.81
CA THR A 173 -14.81 -17.58 -22.47
C THR A 173 -15.62 -16.86 -21.40
N GLY A 174 -15.31 -15.57 -21.18
CA GLY A 174 -16.05 -14.73 -20.24
C GLY A 174 -17.44 -14.42 -20.79
N ASP A 175 -18.47 -14.68 -19.98
CA ASP A 175 -19.80 -14.10 -20.11
C ASP A 175 -19.82 -12.67 -19.56
#